data_AF-A0A957UT01-F1
#
_entry.id   AF-A0A957UT01-F1
#
_cell.length_a   1.000
_cell.length_b   1.000
_cell.length_c   1.000
_cell.angle_alpha   90.00
_cell.angle_beta   90.00
_cell.angle_gamma   90.00
#
_symmetry.space_group_name_H-M   'P 1'
#
loop_
_entity.id
_entity.type
_entity.pdbx_description
1 polymer ?
#
loop_
_entity_poly.entity_id
_entity_poly.type
_entity_poly.pdbx_seq_one_letter_code
_entity_poly.pdbx_strand_id
1 'polypeptide(L)'
;NCFTPNVQASHDYYANELGFRTTEYTETDDDRDPPALWAVWMHRKGNVHDMALTNGRGPRLHHTAIWAPTALHIIHLCDLMSTTGYLANLERGPGRHGISNAFFLYVRDPDGHRIEIYTSDYMTVDPDFEPIRWGLRDTQRQTLWGHAAPQSWFEEGTVFAGVDVVDSALDATPIVAAGH
;
A
#
# COMPACT_ATOMS: atom_id res chain seq x y z
N ASN A 1 -3.10 5.65 -0.20
CA ASN A 1 -2.53 4.97 0.99
C ASN A 1 -1.84 6.00 1.88
N CYS A 2 -2.03 5.91 3.20
CA CYS A 2 -1.36 6.76 4.19
C CYS A 2 -0.59 5.92 5.21
N PHE A 3 0.59 6.39 5.61
CA PHE A 3 1.23 5.95 6.84
C PHE A 3 0.47 6.52 8.05
N THR A 4 0.19 5.66 9.02
CA THR A 4 -0.43 6.03 10.29
C THR A 4 0.34 5.43 11.46
N PRO A 5 0.53 6.20 12.56
CA PRO A 5 1.20 5.70 13.75
C PRO A 5 0.36 4.71 14.55
N ASN A 6 -0.96 4.63 14.28
CA ASN A 6 -1.85 3.66 14.92
C ASN A 6 -2.90 3.18 13.91
N VAL A 7 -2.63 2.01 13.31
CA VAL A 7 -3.50 1.41 12.29
C VAL A 7 -4.85 1.03 12.87
N GLN A 8 -4.91 0.47 14.09
CA GLN A 8 -6.17 0.07 14.71
C GLN A 8 -7.10 1.27 14.92
N ALA A 9 -6.62 2.33 15.58
CA ALA A 9 -7.44 3.52 15.83
C ALA A 9 -7.89 4.20 14.52
N SER A 10 -7.03 4.19 13.51
CA SER A 10 -7.37 4.73 12.19
C SER A 10 -8.41 3.86 11.50
N HIS A 11 -8.23 2.54 11.49
CA HIS A 11 -9.20 1.58 10.97
C HIS A 11 -10.57 1.77 11.64
N ASP A 12 -10.64 1.85 12.96
CA ASP A 12 -11.89 1.97 13.70
C ASP A 12 -12.65 3.24 13.31
N TYR A 13 -11.94 4.36 13.13
CA TYR A 13 -12.55 5.58 12.62
C TYR A 13 -13.12 5.41 11.19
N TYR A 14 -12.33 4.89 10.25
CA TYR A 14 -12.79 4.73 8.87
C TYR A 14 -13.92 3.69 8.74
N ALA A 15 -13.80 2.56 9.44
CA ALA A 15 -14.74 1.46 9.35
C ALA A 15 -16.03 1.73 10.12
N ASN A 16 -15.93 2.14 11.38
CA ASN A 16 -17.09 2.25 12.27
C ASN A 16 -17.81 3.60 12.15
N GLU A 17 -17.08 4.69 11.90
CA GLU A 17 -17.67 6.05 11.86
C GLU A 17 -17.95 6.53 10.43
N LEU A 18 -17.07 6.21 9.46
CA LEU A 18 -17.22 6.64 8.06
C LEU A 18 -17.81 5.57 7.14
N GLY A 19 -18.02 4.36 7.64
CA GLY A 19 -18.67 3.26 6.92
C GLY A 19 -17.82 2.61 5.83
N PHE A 20 -16.49 2.73 5.87
CA PHE A 20 -15.62 1.95 4.99
C PHE A 20 -15.71 0.47 5.35
N ARG A 21 -15.65 -0.42 4.36
CA ARG A 21 -15.57 -1.87 4.59
C ARG A 21 -14.14 -2.32 4.37
N THR A 22 -13.62 -3.19 5.22
CA THR A 22 -12.29 -3.79 5.04
C THR A 22 -12.38 -4.90 4.01
N THR A 23 -11.47 -4.89 3.03
CA THR A 23 -11.37 -5.95 2.00
C THR A 23 -10.20 -6.85 2.28
N GLU A 24 -9.08 -6.28 2.71
CA GLU A 24 -7.87 -7.03 3.04
C GLU A 24 -7.14 -6.37 4.21
N TYR A 25 -6.40 -7.17 4.96
CA TYR A 25 -5.58 -6.67 6.05
C TYR A 25 -4.33 -7.53 6.27
N THR A 26 -3.31 -6.90 6.84
CA THR A 26 -2.12 -7.56 7.36
C THR A 26 -2.09 -7.36 8.86
N GLU A 27 -1.78 -8.42 9.60
CA GLU A 27 -1.57 -8.38 11.05
C GLU A 27 -0.19 -8.92 11.44
N THR A 28 0.23 -8.65 12.67
CA THR A 28 1.49 -9.16 13.21
C THR A 28 1.46 -10.68 13.37
N ASP A 29 2.64 -11.31 13.23
CA ASP A 29 2.83 -12.76 13.41
C ASP A 29 3.52 -13.10 14.75
N ASP A 30 3.43 -12.21 15.75
CA ASP A 30 3.92 -12.42 17.11
C ASP A 30 2.86 -13.12 17.98
N ASP A 31 3.26 -13.62 19.16
CA ASP A 31 2.39 -14.39 20.06
C ASP A 31 1.34 -13.53 20.81
N ARG A 32 1.05 -12.32 20.32
CA ARG A 32 0.10 -11.41 20.97
C ARG A 32 -1.34 -11.83 20.67
N ASP A 33 -2.24 -11.58 21.62
CA ASP A 33 -3.67 -11.91 21.49
C ASP A 33 -4.54 -10.72 21.95
N PRO A 34 -5.31 -10.07 21.06
CA PRO A 34 -5.39 -10.34 19.62
C PRO A 34 -4.16 -9.82 18.84
N PRO A 35 -3.86 -10.39 17.66
CA PRO A 35 -2.88 -9.85 16.72
C PRO A 35 -3.15 -8.38 16.38
N ALA A 36 -2.09 -7.61 16.16
CA ALA A 36 -2.23 -6.18 15.86
C ALA A 36 -2.28 -5.95 14.35
N LEU A 37 -3.16 -5.06 13.90
CA LEU A 37 -3.19 -4.61 12.50
C LEU A 37 -1.90 -3.88 12.15
N TRP A 38 -1.24 -4.35 11.10
CA TRP A 38 -0.07 -3.71 10.50
C TRP A 38 -0.44 -2.89 9.25
N ALA A 39 -1.42 -3.33 8.48
CA ALA A 39 -2.00 -2.53 7.40
C ALA A 39 -3.42 -2.99 7.08
N VAL A 40 -4.24 -2.08 6.56
CA VAL A 40 -5.61 -2.36 6.12
C VAL A 40 -5.91 -1.70 4.79
N TRP A 41 -6.75 -2.36 3.99
CA TRP A 41 -7.29 -1.89 2.72
C TRP A 41 -8.81 -1.85 2.84
N MET A 42 -9.40 -0.68 2.59
CA MET A 42 -10.81 -0.44 2.85
C MET A 42 -11.48 0.33 1.72
N HIS A 43 -12.75 0.03 1.45
CA HIS A 43 -13.48 0.55 0.31
C HIS A 43 -14.90 1.05 0.65
N ARG A 44 -15.44 1.85 -0.27
CA ARG A 44 -16.83 2.30 -0.39
C ARG A 44 -17.38 2.04 -1.79
N LYS A 45 -16.54 2.11 -2.84
CA LYS A 45 -16.96 2.07 -4.26
C LYS A 45 -17.00 0.68 -4.92
N GLY A 46 -16.74 -0.40 -4.16
CA GLY A 46 -16.82 -1.78 -4.66
C GLY A 46 -15.55 -2.34 -5.32
N ASN A 47 -14.46 -1.59 -5.33
CA ASN A 47 -13.12 -2.08 -5.66
C ASN A 47 -12.38 -2.51 -4.37
N VAL A 48 -11.13 -2.98 -4.46
CA VAL A 48 -10.40 -3.42 -3.26
C VAL A 48 -10.24 -2.29 -2.24
N HIS A 49 -9.89 -1.07 -2.65
CA HIS A 49 -9.79 0.04 -1.69
C HIS A 49 -9.99 1.44 -2.28
N ASP A 50 -10.59 2.29 -1.45
CA ASP A 50 -10.57 3.75 -1.54
C ASP A 50 -9.49 4.33 -0.61
N MET A 51 -9.27 3.68 0.53
CA MET A 51 -8.28 4.06 1.53
C MET A 51 -7.48 2.85 1.96
N ALA A 52 -6.17 3.03 2.06
CA ALA A 52 -5.28 2.05 2.67
C ALA A 52 -4.48 2.75 3.75
N LEU A 53 -4.27 2.05 4.86
CA LEU A 53 -3.55 2.55 6.03
C LEU A 53 -2.40 1.57 6.32
N THR A 54 -1.20 2.10 6.38
CA THR A 54 0.02 1.31 6.59
C THR A 54 0.69 1.76 7.88
N ASN A 55 1.10 0.81 8.72
CA ASN A 55 1.86 1.10 9.92
C ASN A 55 3.14 1.85 9.57
N GLY A 56 3.42 2.92 10.29
CA GLY A 56 4.68 3.65 10.17
C GLY A 56 4.61 5.03 10.79
N ARG A 57 5.77 5.70 10.85
CA ARG A 57 5.88 7.09 11.29
C ARG A 57 4.93 7.96 10.46
N GLY A 58 4.04 8.70 11.11
CA GLY A 58 2.91 9.36 10.45
C GLY A 58 2.26 10.45 11.29
N PRO A 59 1.23 11.14 10.76
CA PRO A 59 0.58 10.85 9.49
C PRO A 59 1.40 11.33 8.29
N ARG A 60 1.53 10.48 7.27
CA ARG A 60 2.17 10.82 5.99
C ARG A 60 1.42 10.18 4.84
N LEU A 61 1.40 10.82 3.67
CA LEU A 61 0.88 10.21 2.45
C LEU A 61 1.92 9.21 1.92
N HIS A 62 1.54 7.93 1.85
CA HIS A 62 2.42 6.92 1.26
C HIS A 62 2.39 7.01 -0.26
N HIS A 63 1.20 7.06 -0.86
CA HIS A 63 1.01 7.28 -2.30
C HIS A 63 -0.45 7.62 -2.61
N THR A 64 -0.66 8.27 -3.75
CA THR A 64 -1.94 8.27 -4.48
C THR A 64 -1.90 7.21 -5.57
N ALA A 65 -3.06 6.68 -5.96
CA ALA A 65 -3.14 5.62 -6.96
C ALA A 65 -4.00 6.07 -8.15
N ILE A 66 -3.54 5.75 -9.36
CA ILE A 66 -4.20 6.03 -10.63
C ILE A 66 -4.44 4.71 -11.36
N TRP A 67 -5.69 4.47 -11.73
CA TRP A 67 -6.05 3.28 -12.49
C TRP A 67 -5.68 3.44 -13.97
N ALA A 68 -5.12 2.38 -14.56
CA ALA A 68 -4.86 2.24 -15.98
C ALA A 68 -5.72 1.11 -16.58
N PRO A 69 -6.12 1.17 -17.87
CA PRO A 69 -7.00 0.17 -18.45
C PRO A 69 -6.44 -1.25 -18.51
N THR A 70 -5.13 -1.39 -18.73
CA THR A 70 -4.48 -2.69 -18.85
C THR A 70 -3.02 -2.61 -18.40
N ALA A 71 -2.43 -3.79 -18.12
CA ALA A 71 -1.02 -3.89 -17.76
C ALA A 71 -0.08 -3.36 -18.86
N LEU A 72 -0.50 -3.43 -20.13
CA LEU A 72 0.28 -2.89 -21.25
C LEU A 72 0.42 -1.36 -21.20
N HIS A 73 -0.55 -0.63 -20.65
CA HIS A 73 -0.42 0.82 -20.45
C HIS A 73 0.65 1.14 -19.41
N ILE A 74 0.78 0.30 -18.37
CA ILE A 74 1.81 0.43 -17.34
C ILE A 74 3.19 0.12 -17.91
N ILE A 75 3.31 -0.94 -18.72
CA ILE A 75 4.56 -1.27 -19.43
C ILE A 75 4.96 -0.14 -20.38
N HIS A 76 3.99 0.40 -21.14
CA HIS A 76 4.23 1.54 -22.02
C HIS A 76 4.75 2.77 -21.27
N LEU A 77 4.24 3.04 -20.06
CA LEU A 77 4.74 4.12 -19.20
C LEU A 77 6.21 3.87 -18.80
N CYS A 78 6.59 2.64 -18.45
CA CYS A 78 7.99 2.31 -18.18
C CYS A 78 8.89 2.60 -19.40
N ASP A 79 8.48 2.17 -20.59
CA ASP A 79 9.21 2.40 -21.84
C ASP A 79 9.37 3.90 -22.14
N LEU A 80 8.29 4.67 -21.97
CA LEU A 80 8.31 6.13 -22.15
C LEU A 80 9.27 6.80 -21.16
N MET A 81 9.20 6.46 -19.87
CA MET A 81 10.08 7.04 -18.85
C MET A 81 11.55 6.71 -19.11
N SER A 82 11.84 5.53 -19.65
CA SER A 82 13.20 5.12 -20.02
C SER A 82 13.83 5.98 -21.13
N THR A 83 13.01 6.60 -21.99
CA THR A 83 13.46 7.37 -23.16
C THR A 83 13.31 8.88 -22.99
N THR A 84 12.68 9.34 -21.91
CA THR A 84 12.33 10.76 -21.68
C THR A 84 13.03 11.38 -20.48
N GLY A 85 14.03 10.72 -19.92
CA GLY A 85 14.82 11.23 -18.79
C GLY A 85 14.22 10.98 -17.41
N TYR A 86 13.15 10.17 -17.32
CA TYR A 86 12.46 9.85 -16.07
C TYR A 86 12.74 8.42 -15.58
N LEU A 87 13.75 7.73 -16.13
CA LEU A 87 14.07 6.35 -15.74
C LEU A 87 14.32 6.23 -14.22
N ALA A 88 15.02 7.20 -13.63
CA ALA A 88 15.34 7.23 -12.20
C ALA A 88 14.10 7.47 -11.30
N ASN A 89 12.97 7.89 -11.89
CA ASN A 89 11.72 8.09 -11.16
C ASN A 89 10.94 6.78 -10.98
N LEU A 90 11.32 5.68 -11.66
CA LEU A 90 10.76 4.36 -11.41
C LEU A 90 11.27 3.84 -10.05
N GLU A 91 10.39 3.70 -9.07
CA GLU A 91 10.78 3.30 -7.72
C GLU A 91 10.63 1.80 -7.49
N ARG A 92 9.47 1.24 -7.87
CA ARG A 92 9.15 -0.17 -7.59
C ARG A 92 8.20 -0.73 -8.63
N GLY A 93 8.54 -1.91 -9.15
CA GLY A 93 7.76 -2.62 -10.16
C GLY A 93 8.32 -2.44 -11.58
N PRO A 94 7.53 -2.76 -12.63
CA PRO A 94 6.15 -3.22 -12.52
C PRO A 94 6.07 -4.61 -11.88
N GLY A 95 4.95 -4.91 -11.21
CA GLY A 95 4.78 -6.18 -10.50
C GLY A 95 3.32 -6.54 -10.28
N ARG A 96 3.10 -7.70 -9.67
CA ARG A 96 1.77 -8.16 -9.22
C ARG A 96 1.76 -8.14 -7.71
N HIS A 97 0.83 -7.41 -7.09
CA HIS A 97 0.63 -7.50 -5.65
C HIS A 97 -0.03 -8.84 -5.29
N GLY A 98 0.28 -9.39 -4.11
CA GLY A 98 -0.58 -10.42 -3.51
C GLY A 98 -1.86 -9.76 -3.01
N ILE A 99 -1.70 -8.83 -2.07
CA ILE A 99 -2.79 -7.96 -1.60
C ILE A 99 -3.35 -7.17 -2.78
N SER A 100 -4.67 -7.08 -2.92
CA SER A 100 -5.43 -6.53 -4.05
C SER A 100 -5.34 -7.29 -5.37
N ASN A 101 -4.37 -8.19 -5.53
CA ASN A 101 -4.05 -8.82 -6.82
C ASN A 101 -3.74 -7.82 -7.97
N ALA A 102 -3.54 -6.53 -7.69
CA ALA A 102 -3.35 -5.52 -8.72
C ALA A 102 -1.98 -5.66 -9.43
N PHE A 103 -1.96 -5.39 -10.73
CA PHE A 103 -0.70 -5.11 -11.43
C PHE A 103 -0.33 -3.66 -11.15
N PHE A 104 0.87 -3.41 -10.68
CA PHE A 104 1.25 -2.11 -10.13
C PHE A 104 2.58 -1.62 -10.69
N LEU A 105 2.78 -0.31 -10.63
CA LEU A 105 4.05 0.39 -10.77
C LEU A 105 4.04 1.59 -9.82
N TYR A 106 5.11 1.79 -9.05
CA TYR A 106 5.32 2.99 -8.26
C TYR A 106 6.36 3.89 -8.91
N VAL A 107 6.01 5.16 -9.05
CA VAL A 107 6.89 6.22 -9.57
C VAL A 107 6.96 7.40 -8.59
N ARG A 108 8.00 8.22 -8.72
CA ARG A 108 8.16 9.48 -7.99
C ARG A 108 7.98 10.67 -8.91
N ASP A 109 7.20 11.66 -8.46
CA ASP A 109 7.12 12.96 -9.12
C ASP A 109 8.37 13.82 -8.81
N PRO A 110 8.50 15.04 -9.39
CA PRO A 110 9.65 15.90 -9.14
C PRO A 110 9.86 16.34 -7.68
N ASP A 111 8.81 16.34 -6.86
CA ASP A 111 8.86 16.67 -5.43
C ASP A 111 9.04 15.41 -4.55
N GLY A 112 9.23 14.24 -5.18
CA GLY A 112 9.41 12.96 -4.51
C GLY A 112 8.11 12.36 -3.99
N HIS A 113 6.93 12.87 -4.36
CA HIS A 113 5.66 12.25 -4.03
C HIS A 113 5.48 10.97 -4.83
N ARG A 114 5.02 9.92 -4.14
CA ARG A 114 4.83 8.60 -4.76
C ARG A 114 3.46 8.49 -5.40
N ILE A 115 3.44 8.00 -6.63
CA ILE A 115 2.23 7.69 -7.38
C ILE A 115 2.27 6.21 -7.76
N GLU A 116 1.21 5.50 -7.44
CA GLU A 116 0.97 4.15 -7.93
C GLU A 116 0.14 4.23 -9.23
N ILE A 117 0.58 3.53 -10.27
CA ILE A 117 -0.24 3.24 -11.44
C ILE A 117 -0.62 1.78 -11.32
N TYR A 118 -1.91 1.47 -11.37
CA TYR A 118 -2.40 0.12 -11.13
C TYR A 118 -3.52 -0.31 -12.07
N THR A 119 -3.75 -1.62 -12.16
CA THR A 119 -4.89 -2.22 -12.87
C THR A 119 -5.23 -3.59 -12.29
N SER A 120 -6.43 -4.08 -12.61
CA SER A 120 -6.82 -5.47 -12.42
C SER A 120 -6.83 -5.92 -10.95
N ASP A 121 -7.37 -5.08 -10.06
CA ASP A 121 -7.91 -5.56 -8.80
C ASP A 121 -9.24 -6.29 -9.05
N TYR A 122 -9.98 -6.62 -7.99
CA TYR A 122 -11.22 -7.39 -8.07
C TYR A 122 -12.38 -6.68 -7.35
N MET A 123 -13.60 -7.12 -7.67
CA MET A 123 -14.84 -6.55 -7.13
C MET A 123 -15.12 -7.09 -5.73
N THR A 124 -15.53 -6.19 -4.83
CA THR A 124 -15.83 -6.48 -3.41
C THR A 124 -17.23 -5.97 -3.02
N VAL A 125 -18.13 -5.85 -4.01
CA VAL A 125 -19.47 -5.24 -3.83
C VAL A 125 -20.40 -6.05 -2.95
N ASP A 126 -20.19 -7.37 -2.86
CA ASP A 126 -21.08 -8.25 -2.11
C ASP A 126 -21.05 -7.89 -0.62
N PRO A 127 -22.22 -7.72 0.04
CA PRO A 127 -22.30 -7.23 1.42
C PRO A 127 -21.70 -8.19 2.45
N ASP A 128 -21.60 -9.48 2.09
CA ASP A 128 -21.03 -10.58 2.89
C ASP A 128 -19.60 -10.94 2.48
N PHE A 129 -18.95 -10.12 1.65
CA PHE A 129 -17.52 -10.27 1.38
C PHE A 129 -16.74 -10.21 2.71
N GLU A 130 -16.09 -11.32 3.04
CA GLU A 130 -15.23 -11.46 4.22
C GLU A 130 -13.80 -10.98 3.93
N PRO A 131 -13.18 -10.18 4.81
CA PRO A 131 -11.85 -9.63 4.54
C PRO A 131 -10.76 -10.71 4.44
N ILE A 132 -9.87 -10.59 3.44
CA ILE A 132 -8.73 -11.49 3.27
C ILE A 132 -7.60 -11.09 4.22
N ARG A 133 -7.18 -12.05 5.05
CA ARG A 133 -6.06 -11.91 5.98
C ARG A 133 -4.75 -12.32 5.34
N TRP A 134 -3.70 -11.52 5.57
CA TRP A 134 -2.31 -11.84 5.23
C TRP A 134 -1.42 -11.80 6.47
N GLY A 135 -0.55 -12.82 6.61
CA GLY A 135 0.53 -12.78 7.62
C GLY A 135 1.61 -11.79 7.24
N LEU A 136 2.19 -11.07 8.21
CA LEU A 136 3.19 -10.02 7.95
C LEU A 136 4.45 -10.55 7.25
N ARG A 137 4.83 -11.78 7.56
CA ARG A 137 5.98 -12.52 7.02
C ARG A 137 5.68 -13.31 5.75
N ASP A 138 4.45 -13.30 5.26
CA ASP A 138 4.13 -13.86 3.94
C ASP A 138 4.80 -13.01 2.85
N THR A 139 5.77 -13.60 2.15
CA THR A 139 6.54 -12.93 1.11
C THR A 139 5.70 -12.62 -0.12
N GLN A 140 4.63 -13.36 -0.37
CA GLN A 140 3.72 -13.12 -1.50
C GLN A 140 2.74 -11.98 -1.24
N ARG A 141 2.53 -11.56 0.02
CA ARG A 141 1.58 -10.49 0.36
C ARG A 141 1.88 -9.19 -0.39
N GLN A 142 3.17 -8.83 -0.48
CA GLN A 142 3.59 -7.56 -1.08
C GLN A 142 3.79 -7.67 -2.59
N THR A 143 4.46 -8.73 -3.04
CA THR A 143 4.71 -8.98 -4.46
C THR A 143 4.56 -10.47 -4.73
N LEU A 144 3.54 -10.86 -5.49
CA LEU A 144 3.23 -12.25 -5.80
C LEU A 144 4.38 -12.98 -6.52
N TRP A 145 5.17 -12.24 -7.29
CA TRP A 145 6.33 -12.77 -8.04
C TRP A 145 7.65 -12.70 -7.26
N GLY A 146 7.62 -12.32 -5.99
CA GLY A 146 8.79 -12.39 -5.10
C GLY A 146 9.82 -11.26 -5.25
N HIS A 147 9.59 -10.25 -6.11
CA HIS A 147 10.48 -9.07 -6.13
C HIS A 147 10.39 -8.32 -4.81
N ALA A 148 11.55 -8.12 -4.18
CA ALA A 148 11.64 -7.44 -2.90
C ALA A 148 11.36 -5.93 -3.08
N ALA A 149 10.61 -5.35 -2.14
CA ALA A 149 10.34 -3.93 -2.13
C ALA A 149 11.58 -3.15 -1.65
N PRO A 150 11.93 -2.02 -2.30
CA PRO A 150 13.05 -1.20 -1.85
C PRO A 150 12.76 -0.57 -0.48
N GLN A 151 13.82 -0.28 0.29
CA GLN A 151 13.72 0.36 1.60
C GLN A 151 12.94 1.69 1.56
N SER A 152 13.14 2.49 0.49
CA SER A 152 12.41 3.74 0.26
C SER A 152 10.90 3.56 0.29
N TRP A 153 10.37 2.41 -0.14
CA TRP A 153 8.93 2.12 -0.12
C TRP A 153 8.38 2.05 1.31
N PHE A 154 9.18 1.58 2.27
CA PHE A 154 8.77 1.46 3.67
C PHE A 154 9.01 2.74 4.47
N GLU A 155 10.08 3.47 4.16
CA GLU A 155 10.54 4.58 5.00
C GLU A 155 10.05 5.95 4.53
N GLU A 156 9.93 6.15 3.22
CA GLU A 156 9.63 7.45 2.63
C GLU A 156 8.14 7.65 2.38
N GLY A 157 7.64 8.81 2.79
CA GLY A 157 6.27 9.27 2.55
C GLY A 157 6.18 10.78 2.69
N THR A 158 5.22 11.38 2.00
CA THR A 158 5.03 12.84 1.95
C THR A 158 4.36 13.34 3.24
N VAL A 159 4.90 14.41 3.82
CA VAL A 159 4.31 15.05 5.02
C VAL A 159 3.08 15.87 4.67
N PHE A 160 2.09 15.90 5.56
CA PHE A 160 0.95 16.79 5.42
C PHE A 160 1.28 18.18 5.97
N ALA A 161 0.86 19.23 5.25
CA ALA A 161 1.13 20.61 5.65
C ALA A 161 0.49 20.93 7.01
N GLY A 162 1.29 21.47 7.94
CA GLY A 162 0.82 21.88 9.26
C GLY A 162 0.48 20.72 10.21
N VAL A 163 0.91 19.49 9.91
CA VAL A 163 0.68 18.32 10.75
C VAL A 163 2.00 17.70 11.17
N ASP A 164 2.23 17.62 12.48
CA ASP A 164 3.43 16.98 13.03
C ASP A 164 3.36 15.47 12.86
N VAL A 165 4.52 14.88 12.54
CA VAL A 165 4.69 13.43 12.43
C VAL A 165 5.19 12.85 13.76
N VAL A 166 4.64 11.71 14.15
CA VAL A 166 5.01 10.95 15.35
C VAL A 166 5.39 9.53 14.99
N ASP A 167 6.15 8.90 15.87
CA ASP A 167 6.57 7.50 15.70
C ASP A 167 5.39 6.54 15.82
N SER A 168 5.56 5.35 15.21
CA SER A 168 4.51 4.34 15.28
C SER A 168 4.37 3.78 16.69
N ALA A 169 3.13 3.53 17.11
CA ALA A 169 2.82 2.80 18.32
C ALA A 169 3.13 1.29 18.21
N LEU A 170 3.31 0.78 16.98
CA LEU A 170 3.62 -0.61 16.70
C LEU A 170 5.02 -0.74 16.10
N ASP A 171 5.93 -1.28 16.90
CA ASP A 171 7.28 -1.65 16.48
C ASP A 171 7.29 -3.04 15.81
N ALA A 172 6.68 -3.13 14.62
CA ALA A 172 6.65 -4.34 13.81
C ALA A 172 7.16 -4.03 12.41
N THR A 173 8.35 -4.57 12.10
CA THR A 173 9.02 -4.32 10.82
C THR A 173 8.71 -5.47 9.85
N PRO A 174 8.23 -5.19 8.63
CA PRO A 174 8.05 -6.21 7.60
C PRO A 174 9.40 -6.73 7.09
N ILE A 175 9.38 -7.80 6.30
CA ILE A 175 10.57 -8.22 5.55
C ILE A 175 10.91 -7.14 4.51
N VAL A 176 12.06 -6.50 4.66
CA VAL A 176 12.64 -5.53 3.71
C VAL A 176 13.69 -6.23 2.86
N ALA A 177 13.83 -5.84 1.59
CA ALA A 177 14.94 -6.31 0.77
C ALA A 177 16.28 -6.03 1.47
N ALA A 178 17.19 -7.02 1.54
CA ALA A 178 18.57 -6.72 1.90
C ALA A 178 19.15 -5.79 0.83
N GLY A 179 19.67 -4.63 1.23
CA GLY A 179 20.27 -3.67 0.30
C GLY A 179 21.36 -4.33 -0.52
N HIS A 180 21.31 -4.15 -1.84
CA HIS A 180 22.42 -4.38 -2.76
C HIS A 180 23.10 -3.06 -3.07
#